data_AF-A0A957B7Q8-F1
#
_entry.id   AF-A0A957B7Q8-F1
#
_cell.length_a   1.000
_cell.length_b   1.000
_cell.length_c   1.000
_cell.angle_alpha   90.00
_cell.angle_beta   90.00
_cell.angle_gamma   90.00
#
_symmetry.space_group_name_H-M   'P 1'
#
loop_
_entity.id
_entity.type
_entity.pdbx_description
1 polymer ?
#
loop_
_entity_poly.entity_id
_entity_poly.type
_entity_poly.pdbx_seq_one_letter_code
_entity_poly.pdbx_strand_id
1 'polypeptide(L)'
;MKIFWIVCLVALLFGVPVLAQESTCTVPSEEIISTVVESCADLDGNVVCYGQPDLEVIVDCERAPSFEAIGQTMSLEGVCTARTTGDGIAVFNLQPEMDSLTLITIGDVEMQNVASNDAGTTLPLLADSDVYSGPGSHFDVLASLTEGTEVFINACNCTHNWLRIVRDGGEIGWIPTRRVDIDDSLLPEVTAEEPLYDNMQNFLLTTAECGGVLIQMNEAPVPVIINGVTITLDSTAYVRAGADSMEIDLLDGQGHISNGERTVYAPAGAHILIPLDEHRAPTGDMTVELYEPEHIASIPLGLVSQSIDPLVPLDATHPTIVGVEECNVVSNLADEACPVQFINPDGDDIVSLEVEFVYAAIGEWEESIHEVPMLLNGTMRTGVLGWDVSCSLGAENFIGPVEWLLTLEDAAGNRSEPFLAAFNCVDGK
;
A
#
# COMPACT_ATOMS: atom_id res chain seq x y z
N MET A 1 -13.91 66.56 6.72
CA MET A 1 -14.58 65.27 6.98
C MET A 1 -14.69 64.36 5.74
N LYS A 2 -14.97 64.86 4.53
CA LYS A 2 -15.06 64.02 3.31
C LYS A 2 -13.73 63.46 2.76
N ILE A 3 -12.60 64.16 2.98
CA ILE A 3 -11.28 63.71 2.50
C ILE A 3 -10.75 62.52 3.31
N PHE A 4 -11.10 62.41 4.60
CA PHE A 4 -10.65 61.32 5.47
C PHE A 4 -11.25 59.96 5.05
N TRP A 5 -12.50 59.97 4.57
CA TRP A 5 -13.17 58.77 4.06
C TRP A 5 -12.56 58.25 2.75
N ILE A 6 -12.10 59.14 1.87
CA ILE A 6 -11.47 58.73 0.61
C ILE A 6 -10.09 58.11 0.88
N VAL A 7 -9.33 58.62 1.85
CA VAL A 7 -8.03 58.04 2.23
C VAL A 7 -8.19 56.66 2.88
N CYS A 8 -9.19 56.45 3.75
CA CYS A 8 -9.47 55.11 4.30
C CYS A 8 -9.94 54.11 3.23
N LEU A 9 -10.76 54.54 2.26
CA LEU A 9 -11.24 53.67 1.18
C LEU A 9 -10.09 53.27 0.24
N VAL A 10 -9.17 54.19 -0.05
CA VAL A 10 -8.00 53.91 -0.89
C VAL A 10 -6.98 53.02 -0.15
N ALA A 11 -6.80 53.18 1.16
CA ALA A 11 -5.95 52.29 1.96
C ALA A 11 -6.50 50.85 2.08
N LEU A 12 -7.83 50.68 1.99
CA LEU A 12 -8.49 49.36 1.93
C LEU A 12 -8.42 48.71 0.53
N LEU A 13 -8.19 49.50 -0.52
CA LEU A 13 -8.04 49.02 -1.90
C LEU A 13 -6.58 48.65 -2.24
N PHE A 14 -5.61 49.16 -1.50
CA PHE A 14 -4.24 48.61 -1.48
C PHE A 14 -4.19 47.42 -0.52
N GLY A 15 -4.99 46.40 -0.84
CA GLY A 15 -4.95 45.10 -0.17
C GLY A 15 -3.50 44.64 -0.10
N VAL A 16 -3.00 44.51 1.13
CA VAL A 16 -1.73 43.85 1.37
C VAL A 16 -1.87 42.49 0.68
N PRO A 17 -0.98 42.10 -0.25
CA PRO A 17 -1.00 40.75 -0.76
C PRO A 17 -0.90 39.87 0.48
N VAL A 18 -1.97 39.13 0.76
CA VAL A 18 -1.89 38.00 1.68
C VAL A 18 -0.96 37.06 0.95
N LEU A 19 0.33 37.16 1.25
CA LEU A 19 1.27 36.12 0.94
C LEU A 19 0.70 34.92 1.70
N ALA A 20 0.06 34.01 0.97
CA ALA A 20 -0.09 32.65 1.47
C ALA A 20 1.30 32.29 1.95
N GLN A 21 1.45 32.13 3.27
CA GLN A 21 2.71 31.70 3.82
C GLN A 21 2.91 30.33 3.20
N GLU A 22 3.88 30.21 2.30
CA GLU A 22 4.35 28.90 1.86
C GLU A 22 4.64 28.14 3.15
N SER A 23 3.90 27.07 3.38
CA SER A 23 4.07 26.15 4.50
C SER A 23 5.44 25.51 4.32
N THR A 24 6.49 26.19 4.79
CA THR A 24 7.83 25.64 4.80
C THR A 24 7.85 24.55 5.86
N CYS A 25 7.81 23.29 5.42
CA CYS A 25 7.97 22.15 6.31
C CYS A 25 9.30 22.25 7.05
N THR A 26 9.23 22.31 8.38
CA THR A 26 10.42 22.27 9.23
C THR A 26 10.92 20.84 9.27
N VAL A 27 12.12 20.63 8.74
CA VAL A 27 12.80 19.33 8.89
C VAL A 27 13.28 19.22 10.35
N PRO A 28 13.06 18.09 11.03
CA PRO A 28 13.64 17.85 12.35
C PRO A 28 15.15 18.11 12.34
N SER A 29 15.69 18.65 13.44
CA SER A 29 17.12 18.94 13.51
C SER A 29 17.95 17.65 13.47
N GLU A 30 19.15 17.71 12.88
CA GLU A 30 20.09 16.57 12.84
C GLU A 30 20.40 16.01 14.24
N GLU A 31 20.37 16.85 15.28
CA GLU A 31 20.56 16.44 16.67
C GLU A 31 19.43 15.50 17.15
N ILE A 32 18.18 15.82 16.82
CA ILE A 32 17.03 14.96 17.16
C ILE A 32 17.15 13.65 16.40
N ILE A 33 17.36 13.71 15.08
CA ILE A 33 17.50 12.53 14.22
C ILE A 33 18.59 11.59 14.77
N SER A 34 19.78 12.11 15.05
CA SER A 34 20.89 11.31 15.61
C SER A 34 20.53 10.69 16.95
N THR A 35 19.80 11.40 17.81
CA THR A 35 19.39 10.89 19.12
C THR A 35 18.37 9.78 18.97
N VAL A 36 17.40 9.91 18.06
CA VAL A 36 16.39 8.87 17.79
C VAL A 36 17.05 7.63 17.22
N VAL A 37 17.94 7.78 16.23
CA VAL A 37 18.67 6.66 15.62
C VAL A 37 19.46 5.90 16.69
N GLU A 38 20.22 6.60 17.54
CA GLU A 38 20.99 5.96 18.60
C GLU A 38 20.08 5.28 19.64
N SER A 39 18.97 5.92 20.01
CA SER A 39 18.09 5.43 21.08
C SER A 39 17.13 4.32 20.64
N CYS A 40 16.86 4.23 19.33
CA CYS A 40 15.90 3.30 18.72
C CYS A 40 16.57 2.32 17.74
N ALA A 41 17.90 2.14 17.77
CA ALA A 41 18.60 1.23 16.86
C ALA A 41 18.31 -0.25 17.11
N ASP A 42 18.15 -0.64 18.39
CA ASP A 42 18.06 -2.03 18.83
C ASP A 42 16.66 -2.35 19.37
N LEU A 43 15.63 -2.19 18.54
CA LEU A 43 14.25 -2.49 18.92
C LEU A 43 13.95 -3.99 18.82
N ASP A 44 13.28 -4.52 19.85
CA ASP A 44 12.63 -5.82 19.77
C ASP A 44 11.52 -5.79 18.70
N GLY A 45 11.06 -6.95 18.24
CA GLY A 45 9.91 -7.04 17.34
C GLY A 45 8.60 -6.62 18.01
N ASN A 46 7.71 -6.00 17.23
CA ASN A 46 6.39 -5.52 17.66
C ASN A 46 6.43 -4.48 18.78
N VAL A 47 7.35 -3.53 18.69
CA VAL A 47 7.47 -2.39 19.63
C VAL A 47 7.49 -1.05 18.89
N VAL A 48 7.03 0.00 19.55
CA VAL A 48 7.27 1.39 19.14
C VAL A 48 8.26 2.05 20.08
N CYS A 49 9.21 2.78 19.52
CA CYS A 49 10.18 3.61 20.19
C CYS A 49 9.88 5.09 19.97
N TYR A 50 9.93 5.82 21.06
CA TYR A 50 9.58 7.23 21.08
C TYR A 50 10.77 8.14 20.79
N GLY A 51 10.62 9.05 19.82
CA GLY A 51 11.71 9.91 19.36
C GLY A 51 11.73 11.36 19.91
N GLN A 52 10.59 11.96 20.26
CA GLN A 52 10.52 13.41 20.58
C GLN A 52 9.23 13.74 21.36
N PRO A 53 9.22 14.64 22.38
CA PRO A 53 8.20 14.82 23.44
C PRO A 53 6.70 15.02 23.09
N ASP A 54 6.28 14.87 21.83
CA ASP A 54 4.90 15.10 21.38
C ASP A 54 4.24 13.89 20.66
N LEU A 55 4.50 12.64 21.10
CA LEU A 55 3.74 11.43 20.68
C LEU A 55 2.65 11.11 21.71
N GLU A 56 1.44 10.94 21.21
CA GLU A 56 0.31 10.37 21.92
C GLU A 56 -0.01 9.00 21.31
N VAL A 57 0.28 7.91 22.02
CA VAL A 57 -0.20 6.56 21.67
C VAL A 57 -1.40 6.25 22.54
N ILE A 58 -2.50 5.75 21.99
CA ILE A 58 -3.71 5.31 22.71
C ILE A 58 -3.76 3.79 22.67
N VAL A 59 -3.71 3.17 23.86
CA VAL A 59 -3.78 1.71 24.06
C VAL A 59 -5.17 1.32 24.56
N ASP A 60 -5.66 0.16 24.10
CA ASP A 60 -7.00 -0.39 24.39
C ASP A 60 -8.13 0.61 24.11
N CYS A 61 -7.87 1.60 23.25
CA CYS A 61 -8.79 2.68 22.91
C CYS A 61 -9.28 3.51 24.13
N GLU A 62 -8.66 3.35 25.30
CA GLU A 62 -9.14 3.94 26.56
C GLU A 62 -8.14 4.92 27.19
N ARG A 63 -6.82 4.68 27.04
CA ARG A 63 -5.82 5.55 27.68
C ARG A 63 -4.51 5.63 26.93
N ALA A 64 -4.00 6.86 26.84
CA ALA A 64 -2.66 7.09 26.33
C ALA A 64 -1.59 6.88 27.42
N PRO A 65 -0.61 5.96 27.24
CA PRO A 65 0.67 6.07 27.95
C PRO A 65 1.32 7.44 27.69
N SER A 66 1.92 8.02 28.71
CA SER A 66 2.75 9.21 28.57
C SER A 66 4.20 8.77 28.42
N PHE A 67 4.85 9.21 27.35
CA PHE A 67 6.30 9.05 27.19
C PHE A 67 7.03 10.24 27.82
N GLU A 68 8.02 9.95 28.66
CA GLU A 68 8.78 10.95 29.42
C GLU A 68 10.17 11.22 28.83
N ALA A 69 10.72 10.29 28.03
CA ALA A 69 12.08 10.38 27.51
C ALA A 69 12.21 9.72 26.13
N ILE A 70 13.06 10.31 25.28
CA ILE A 70 13.47 9.73 24.00
C ILE A 70 14.08 8.34 24.23
N GLY A 71 13.76 7.38 23.36
CA GLY A 71 14.18 5.99 23.47
C GLY A 71 13.28 5.12 24.32
N GLN A 72 12.22 5.67 24.95
CA GLN A 72 11.24 4.84 25.64
C GLN A 72 10.48 3.98 24.63
N THR A 73 10.34 2.69 24.94
CA THR A 73 9.64 1.72 24.11
C THR A 73 8.36 1.23 24.75
N MET A 74 7.41 0.80 23.92
CA MET A 74 6.23 0.06 24.36
C MET A 74 5.83 -1.00 23.34
N SER A 75 5.14 -2.04 23.81
CA SER A 75 4.55 -3.07 22.95
C SER A 75 3.50 -2.46 22.01
N LEU A 76 3.41 -2.99 20.80
CA LEU A 76 2.32 -2.69 19.85
C LEU A 76 1.03 -3.48 20.14
N GLU A 77 1.08 -4.45 21.06
CA GLU A 77 -0.10 -5.19 21.53
C GLU A 77 -1.16 -4.23 22.09
N GLY A 78 -2.37 -4.26 21.53
CA GLY A 78 -3.50 -3.42 21.96
C GLY A 78 -3.37 -1.95 21.58
N VAL A 79 -2.39 -1.57 20.75
CA VAL A 79 -2.30 -0.19 20.24
C VAL A 79 -3.45 0.05 19.26
N CYS A 80 -4.38 0.94 19.63
CA CYS A 80 -5.49 1.34 18.78
C CYS A 80 -5.11 2.50 17.85
N THR A 81 -4.36 3.47 18.37
CA THR A 81 -4.01 4.68 17.62
C THR A 81 -2.66 5.18 18.07
N ALA A 82 -1.81 5.57 17.14
CA ALA A 82 -0.58 6.29 17.41
C ALA A 82 -0.61 7.63 16.67
N ARG A 83 -0.38 8.72 17.40
CA ARG A 83 -0.40 10.08 16.85
C ARG A 83 0.87 10.83 17.23
N THR A 84 1.62 11.30 16.25
CA THR A 84 2.68 12.31 16.43
C THR A 84 2.14 13.69 16.08
N THR A 85 2.67 14.73 16.73
CA THR A 85 2.36 16.12 16.39
C THR A 85 3.62 16.98 16.25
N GLY A 86 3.53 18.10 15.52
CA GLY A 86 4.63 19.03 15.30
C GLY A 86 5.78 18.39 14.51
N ASP A 87 6.99 18.40 15.09
CA ASP A 87 8.19 17.74 14.54
C ASP A 87 8.37 16.32 15.14
N GLY A 88 7.28 15.69 15.57
CA GLY A 88 7.28 14.39 16.25
C GLY A 88 7.86 13.26 15.40
N ILE A 89 8.64 12.39 16.03
CA ILE A 89 9.20 11.18 15.42
C ILE A 89 8.90 9.99 16.31
N ALA A 90 8.47 8.88 15.70
CA ALA A 90 8.37 7.58 16.34
C ALA A 90 8.77 6.47 15.38
N VAL A 91 9.43 5.44 15.92
CA VAL A 91 9.95 4.29 15.16
C VAL A 91 9.20 3.05 15.61
N PHE A 92 8.47 2.42 14.71
CA PHE A 92 7.73 1.19 14.92
C PHE A 92 8.54 0.07 14.28
N ASN A 93 8.92 -0.93 15.07
CA ASN A 93 9.54 -2.14 14.56
C ASN A 93 8.48 -3.26 14.64
N LEU A 94 7.96 -3.62 13.48
CA LEU A 94 7.03 -4.73 13.31
C LEU A 94 7.81 -5.99 12.97
N GLN A 95 7.42 -7.11 13.54
CA GLN A 95 7.99 -8.41 13.22
C GLN A 95 6.88 -9.39 12.84
N PRO A 96 6.28 -9.23 11.65
CA PRO A 96 5.36 -10.21 11.10
C PRO A 96 6.14 -11.48 10.77
N GLU A 97 5.79 -12.56 11.47
CA GLU A 97 6.49 -13.85 11.40
C GLU A 97 7.99 -13.76 11.76
N MET A 98 8.87 -13.79 10.75
CA MET A 98 10.33 -13.83 10.91
C MET A 98 11.03 -12.59 10.37
N ASP A 99 10.35 -11.78 9.55
CA ASP A 99 10.92 -10.62 8.88
C ASP A 99 10.65 -9.33 9.68
N SER A 100 11.52 -8.33 9.54
CA SER A 100 11.35 -7.03 10.20
C SER A 100 10.86 -5.96 9.23
N LEU A 101 9.83 -5.23 9.63
CA LEU A 101 9.29 -4.05 8.97
C LEU A 101 9.47 -2.85 9.89
N THR A 102 10.13 -1.79 9.42
CA THR A 102 10.27 -0.55 10.18
C THR A 102 9.34 0.53 9.61
N LEU A 103 8.47 1.10 10.43
CA LEU A 103 7.72 2.31 10.12
C LEU A 103 8.27 3.48 10.92
N ILE A 104 8.48 4.63 10.28
CA ILE A 104 8.99 5.83 10.93
C ILE A 104 8.01 6.96 10.64
N THR A 105 7.25 7.38 11.65
CA THR A 105 6.37 8.54 11.53
C THR A 105 7.18 9.81 11.68
N ILE A 106 6.95 10.78 10.80
CA ILE A 106 7.59 12.09 10.83
C ILE A 106 6.50 13.15 10.76
N GLY A 107 6.52 14.11 11.67
CA GLY A 107 5.60 15.25 11.66
C GLY A 107 4.24 14.97 12.30
N ASP A 108 3.20 15.65 11.83
CA ASP A 108 1.81 15.39 12.22
C ASP A 108 1.28 14.13 11.49
N VAL A 109 1.24 13.01 12.20
CA VAL A 109 0.80 11.71 11.67
C VAL A 109 -0.16 11.07 12.66
N GLU A 110 -1.24 10.49 12.15
CA GLU A 110 -2.14 9.63 12.90
C GLU A 110 -2.24 8.28 12.18
N MET A 111 -1.93 7.21 12.89
CA MET A 111 -2.12 5.84 12.44
C MET A 111 -3.13 5.16 13.36
N GLN A 112 -4.24 4.71 12.80
CA GLN A 112 -5.26 3.95 13.52
C GLN A 112 -5.16 2.48 13.14
N ASN A 113 -4.84 1.62 14.10
CA ASN A 113 -4.74 0.18 13.90
C ASN A 113 -6.12 -0.37 13.51
N VAL A 114 -6.21 -1.07 12.38
CA VAL A 114 -7.39 -1.83 11.95
C VAL A 114 -7.03 -3.29 11.66
N ALA A 115 -5.88 -3.74 12.17
CA ALA A 115 -5.45 -5.12 12.05
C ALA A 115 -6.42 -6.08 12.76
N SER A 116 -6.62 -7.24 12.15
CA SER A 116 -7.61 -8.21 12.62
C SER A 116 -7.11 -9.11 13.75
N ASN A 117 -5.82 -9.06 14.10
CA ASN A 117 -5.29 -9.89 15.19
C ASN A 117 -5.67 -9.37 16.59
N ASP A 118 -5.86 -8.06 16.76
CA ASP A 118 -6.19 -7.47 18.08
C ASP A 118 -7.71 -7.43 18.40
N ALA A 119 -8.57 -7.50 17.38
CA ALA A 119 -10.03 -7.30 17.54
C ALA A 119 -10.80 -8.57 17.96
N GLY A 120 -10.21 -9.41 18.81
CA GLY A 120 -10.78 -10.72 19.15
C GLY A 120 -11.22 -10.89 20.60
N THR A 121 -11.82 -12.04 20.88
CA THR A 121 -12.22 -12.46 22.22
C THR A 121 -11.88 -13.92 22.44
N THR A 122 -11.46 -14.26 23.66
CA THR A 122 -11.20 -15.65 24.05
C THR A 122 -12.44 -16.24 24.70
N LEU A 123 -12.98 -17.30 24.12
CA LEU A 123 -14.19 -17.96 24.61
C LEU A 123 -14.01 -19.48 24.69
N PRO A 124 -14.63 -20.16 25.68
CA PRO A 124 -14.62 -21.61 25.75
C PRO A 124 -15.61 -22.23 24.76
N LEU A 125 -15.23 -23.35 24.15
CA LEU A 125 -16.14 -24.16 23.34
C LEU A 125 -17.27 -24.77 24.19
N LEU A 126 -18.50 -24.67 23.69
CA LEU A 126 -19.71 -25.25 24.28
C LEU A 126 -19.87 -26.75 23.99
N ALA A 127 -19.12 -27.29 23.03
CA ALA A 127 -19.12 -28.69 22.64
C ALA A 127 -17.90 -29.00 21.76
N ASP A 128 -17.53 -30.27 21.63
CA ASP A 128 -16.48 -30.72 20.71
C ASP A 128 -16.70 -30.16 19.28
N SER A 129 -15.63 -29.67 18.66
CA SER A 129 -15.64 -29.13 17.31
C SER A 129 -14.38 -29.46 16.54
N ASP A 130 -14.56 -29.75 15.25
CA ASP A 130 -13.46 -29.72 14.30
C ASP A 130 -13.15 -28.28 13.91
N VAL A 131 -11.88 -28.04 13.58
CA VAL A 131 -11.33 -26.80 13.03
C VAL A 131 -11.06 -27.04 11.56
N TYR A 132 -11.61 -26.18 10.71
CA TYR A 132 -11.56 -26.32 9.25
C TYR A 132 -10.60 -25.30 8.64
N SER A 133 -10.03 -25.62 7.48
CA SER A 133 -9.19 -24.68 6.72
C SER A 133 -9.97 -23.53 6.08
N GLY A 134 -11.30 -23.59 6.07
CA GLY A 134 -12.17 -22.53 5.59
C GLY A 134 -13.58 -22.61 6.20
N PRO A 135 -14.45 -21.62 5.94
CA PRO A 135 -15.79 -21.50 6.53
C PRO A 135 -16.79 -22.47 5.89
N GLY A 136 -16.60 -23.78 6.09
CA GLY A 136 -17.47 -24.81 5.54
C GLY A 136 -17.04 -26.24 5.92
N SER A 137 -18.00 -27.16 6.03
CA SER A 137 -17.70 -28.57 6.33
C SER A 137 -17.09 -29.35 5.15
N HIS A 138 -16.90 -28.70 4.00
CA HIS A 138 -16.25 -29.27 2.82
C HIS A 138 -14.76 -28.92 2.74
N PHE A 139 -14.30 -27.99 3.58
CA PHE A 139 -12.89 -27.71 3.77
C PHE A 139 -12.24 -28.82 4.59
N ASP A 140 -10.91 -28.90 4.52
CA ASP A 140 -10.14 -29.90 5.24
C ASP A 140 -10.18 -29.64 6.75
N VAL A 141 -10.21 -30.72 7.53
CA VAL A 141 -10.12 -30.65 9.00
C VAL A 141 -8.65 -30.53 9.38
N LEU A 142 -8.30 -29.41 10.01
CA LEU A 142 -6.96 -29.10 10.52
C LEU A 142 -6.71 -29.71 11.90
N ALA A 143 -7.73 -29.66 12.77
CA ALA A 143 -7.65 -30.12 14.15
C ALA A 143 -9.04 -30.48 14.70
N SER A 144 -9.07 -31.17 15.85
CA SER A 144 -10.29 -31.38 16.63
C SER A 144 -10.07 -30.86 18.06
N LEU A 145 -10.98 -30.02 18.53
CA LEU A 145 -10.97 -29.38 19.83
C LEU A 145 -12.09 -29.95 20.70
N THR A 146 -11.83 -30.10 22.00
CA THR A 146 -12.80 -30.63 22.96
C THR A 146 -13.62 -29.52 23.61
N GLU A 147 -14.82 -29.83 24.08
CA GLU A 147 -15.63 -28.94 24.92
C GLU A 147 -14.79 -28.31 26.06
N GLY A 148 -14.99 -27.02 26.30
CA GLY A 148 -14.29 -26.23 27.31
C GLY A 148 -12.91 -25.71 26.89
N THR A 149 -12.40 -26.08 25.71
CA THR A 149 -11.16 -25.49 25.17
C THR A 149 -11.38 -24.00 24.89
N GLU A 150 -10.51 -23.15 25.40
CA GLU A 150 -10.53 -21.71 25.09
C GLU A 150 -9.96 -21.48 23.69
N VAL A 151 -10.64 -20.68 22.88
CA VAL A 151 -10.23 -20.30 21.53
C VAL A 151 -10.29 -18.78 21.39
N PHE A 152 -9.29 -18.20 20.73
CA PHE A 152 -9.30 -16.79 20.36
C PHE A 152 -10.05 -16.62 19.03
N ILE A 153 -11.16 -15.90 19.06
CA ILE A 153 -12.01 -15.63 17.90
C ILE A 153 -11.82 -14.18 17.50
N ASN A 154 -11.46 -13.94 16.25
CA ASN A 154 -11.15 -12.59 15.78
C ASN A 154 -11.94 -12.12 14.56
N ALA A 155 -12.74 -12.99 13.94
CA ALA A 155 -13.59 -12.63 12.81
C ALA A 155 -14.71 -13.65 12.59
N CYS A 156 -15.65 -13.32 11.72
CA CYS A 156 -16.67 -14.23 11.20
C CYS A 156 -16.73 -14.18 9.67
N ASN A 157 -17.41 -15.14 9.03
CA ASN A 157 -17.66 -15.06 7.59
C ASN A 157 -18.92 -14.21 7.29
N CYS A 158 -19.14 -13.84 6.03
CA CYS A 158 -20.26 -12.99 5.62
C CYS A 158 -21.68 -13.53 5.94
N THR A 159 -21.83 -14.82 6.24
CA THR A 159 -23.10 -15.43 6.66
C THR A 159 -23.19 -15.68 8.17
N HIS A 160 -22.18 -15.27 8.94
CA HIS A 160 -22.10 -15.34 10.41
C HIS A 160 -22.30 -16.75 10.98
N ASN A 161 -22.08 -17.80 10.18
CA ASN A 161 -22.25 -19.20 10.57
C ASN A 161 -20.92 -19.90 10.85
N TRP A 162 -19.80 -19.24 10.53
CA TRP A 162 -18.45 -19.65 10.82
C TRP A 162 -17.67 -18.51 11.48
N LEU A 163 -16.88 -18.89 12.48
CA LEU A 163 -15.98 -18.01 13.21
C LEU A 163 -14.55 -18.38 12.85
N ARG A 164 -13.74 -17.36 12.57
CA ARG A 164 -12.30 -17.49 12.41
C ARG A 164 -11.68 -17.53 13.81
N ILE A 165 -10.89 -18.56 14.07
CA ILE A 165 -10.08 -18.68 15.27
C ILE A 165 -8.61 -18.55 14.91
N VAL A 166 -7.83 -17.97 15.82
CA VAL A 166 -6.36 -17.97 15.76
C VAL A 166 -5.87 -18.99 16.78
N ARG A 167 -5.03 -19.91 16.33
CA ARG A 167 -4.42 -20.96 17.15
C ARG A 167 -3.00 -20.55 17.53
N ASP A 168 -2.39 -21.33 18.44
CA ASP A 168 -0.99 -21.17 18.82
C ASP A 168 -0.09 -21.09 17.59
N GLY A 169 0.77 -20.07 17.53
CA GLY A 169 1.66 -19.82 16.40
C GLY A 169 1.03 -19.08 15.21
N GLY A 170 -0.16 -18.49 15.37
CA GLY A 170 -0.81 -17.67 14.33
C GLY A 170 -1.61 -18.47 13.30
N GLU A 171 -1.68 -19.80 13.44
CA GLU A 171 -2.43 -20.65 12.51
C GLU A 171 -3.93 -20.31 12.52
N ILE A 172 -4.47 -19.98 11.35
CA ILE A 172 -5.88 -19.66 11.17
C ILE A 172 -6.69 -20.95 11.04
N GLY A 173 -7.87 -20.97 11.67
CA GLY A 173 -8.85 -22.03 11.47
C GLY A 173 -10.28 -21.52 11.59
N TRP A 174 -11.24 -22.34 11.19
CA TRP A 174 -12.65 -21.98 11.20
C TRP A 174 -13.47 -22.98 12.01
N ILE A 175 -14.37 -22.49 12.86
CA ILE A 175 -15.32 -23.30 13.63
C ILE A 175 -16.75 -22.82 13.40
N PRO A 176 -17.79 -23.68 13.51
CA PRO A 176 -19.17 -23.23 13.43
C PRO A 176 -19.54 -22.30 14.58
N THR A 177 -20.26 -21.20 14.34
CA THR A 177 -20.62 -20.19 15.37
C THR A 177 -21.33 -20.80 16.58
N ARG A 178 -22.20 -21.81 16.36
CA ARG A 178 -22.93 -22.53 17.42
C ARG A 178 -22.05 -23.24 18.47
N ARG A 179 -20.73 -23.22 18.30
CA ARG A 179 -19.76 -23.83 19.21
C ARG A 179 -19.32 -22.91 20.32
N VAL A 180 -19.64 -21.63 20.27
CA VAL A 180 -19.35 -20.65 21.31
C VAL A 180 -20.58 -19.78 21.58
N ASP A 181 -20.62 -19.17 22.76
CA ASP A 181 -21.63 -18.17 23.11
C ASP A 181 -21.02 -16.79 22.89
N ILE A 182 -21.26 -16.21 21.72
CA ILE A 182 -20.68 -14.93 21.29
C ILE A 182 -21.75 -14.04 20.66
N ASP A 183 -21.64 -12.73 20.89
CA ASP A 183 -22.34 -11.73 20.07
C ASP A 183 -21.48 -11.47 18.83
N ASP A 184 -21.77 -12.19 17.75
CA ASP A 184 -21.02 -12.14 16.49
C ASP A 184 -21.18 -10.80 15.75
N SER A 185 -22.14 -9.96 16.14
CA SER A 185 -22.33 -8.63 15.56
C SER A 185 -21.18 -7.65 15.83
N LEU A 186 -20.26 -8.02 16.74
CA LEU A 186 -19.06 -7.25 17.08
C LEU A 186 -17.81 -7.72 16.33
N LEU A 187 -17.87 -8.84 15.61
CA LEU A 187 -16.73 -9.37 14.88
C LEU A 187 -16.67 -8.79 13.46
N PRO A 188 -15.47 -8.52 12.93
CA PRO A 188 -15.31 -8.17 11.53
C PRO A 188 -15.65 -9.38 10.63
N GLU A 189 -16.25 -9.10 9.47
CA GLU A 189 -16.48 -10.09 8.43
C GLU A 189 -15.22 -10.26 7.58
N VAL A 190 -14.75 -11.50 7.40
CA VAL A 190 -13.58 -11.83 6.59
C VAL A 190 -13.82 -13.01 5.66
N THR A 191 -13.01 -13.12 4.62
CA THR A 191 -13.02 -14.30 3.73
C THR A 191 -12.09 -15.41 4.23
N ALA A 192 -12.21 -16.60 3.65
CA ALA A 192 -11.37 -17.75 4.00
C ALA A 192 -9.87 -17.52 3.74
N GLU A 193 -9.57 -16.70 2.72
CA GLU A 193 -8.24 -16.44 2.20
C GLU A 193 -7.63 -15.16 2.80
N GLU A 194 -8.42 -14.43 3.60
CA GLU A 194 -7.98 -13.16 4.17
C GLU A 194 -6.88 -13.38 5.22
N PRO A 195 -5.69 -12.78 5.03
CA PRO A 195 -4.57 -12.97 5.94
C PRO A 195 -4.90 -12.51 7.37
N LEU A 196 -4.13 -13.04 8.32
CA LEU A 196 -4.01 -12.41 9.62
C LEU A 196 -2.96 -11.30 9.49
N TYR A 197 -3.34 -10.09 9.86
CA TYR A 197 -2.40 -8.96 9.91
C TYR A 197 -2.06 -8.71 11.37
N ASP A 198 -0.77 -8.59 11.67
CA ASP A 198 -0.30 -8.19 12.99
C ASP A 198 -0.57 -6.72 13.26
N ASN A 199 -0.37 -6.32 14.51
CA ASN A 199 -0.71 -4.99 14.99
C ASN A 199 0.06 -3.93 14.23
N MET A 200 -0.64 -2.91 13.72
CA MET A 200 -0.08 -1.86 12.89
C MET A 200 0.49 -2.34 11.53
N GLN A 201 0.20 -3.57 11.10
CA GLN A 201 0.43 -4.01 9.71
C GLN A 201 -0.73 -3.63 8.78
N ASN A 202 -1.92 -3.41 9.34
CA ASN A 202 -3.08 -2.86 8.65
C ASN A 202 -3.61 -1.65 9.43
N PHE A 203 -3.52 -0.45 8.87
CA PHE A 203 -3.91 0.78 9.56
C PHE A 203 -4.49 1.83 8.63
N LEU A 204 -5.32 2.72 9.20
CA LEU A 204 -5.72 3.96 8.55
C LEU A 204 -4.69 5.04 8.86
N LEU A 205 -4.20 5.71 7.82
CA LEU A 205 -3.21 6.77 7.88
C LEU A 205 -3.86 8.13 7.59
N THR A 206 -3.51 9.12 8.40
CA THR A 206 -3.72 10.54 8.10
C THR A 206 -2.47 11.32 8.42
N THR A 207 -2.11 12.22 7.51
CA THR A 207 -0.92 13.07 7.64
C THR A 207 -1.30 14.52 7.38
N ALA A 208 -0.63 15.45 8.05
CA ALA A 208 -0.62 16.83 7.59
C ALA A 208 0.27 16.97 6.33
N GLU A 209 0.30 18.16 5.74
CA GLU A 209 1.11 18.48 4.55
C GLU A 209 2.60 18.12 4.72
N CYS A 210 3.13 18.33 5.93
CA CYS A 210 4.53 18.06 6.27
C CYS A 210 4.76 16.72 6.99
N GLY A 211 3.70 15.92 7.16
CA GLY A 211 3.77 14.64 7.86
C GLY A 211 3.82 13.46 6.89
N GLY A 212 4.35 12.33 7.35
CA GLY A 212 4.38 11.09 6.58
C GLY A 212 4.95 9.91 7.34
N VAL A 213 4.85 8.74 6.72
CA VAL A 213 5.40 7.48 7.24
C VAL A 213 6.44 6.97 6.28
N LEU A 214 7.68 6.86 6.74
CA LEU A 214 8.70 6.14 6.02
C LEU A 214 8.62 4.65 6.37
N ILE A 215 8.57 3.80 5.36
CA ILE A 215 8.43 2.36 5.47
C ILE A 215 9.70 1.74 4.93
N GLN A 216 10.39 0.94 5.73
CA GLN A 216 11.60 0.24 5.33
C GLN A 216 11.49 -1.26 5.63
N MET A 217 11.75 -2.06 4.60
CA MET A 217 11.90 -3.51 4.67
C MET A 217 13.38 -3.87 4.66
N ASN A 218 13.78 -4.78 5.54
CA ASN A 218 15.17 -5.24 5.62
C ASN A 218 15.40 -6.63 5.02
N GLU A 219 14.35 -7.45 4.98
CA GLU A 219 14.42 -8.87 4.63
C GLU A 219 13.40 -9.23 3.56
N ALA A 220 12.58 -10.27 3.75
CA ALA A 220 11.59 -10.64 2.75
C ALA A 220 10.49 -9.55 2.63
N PRO A 221 9.90 -9.37 1.44
CA PRO A 221 8.79 -8.44 1.27
C PRO A 221 7.60 -8.84 2.13
N VAL A 222 7.15 -7.92 2.96
CA VAL A 222 5.95 -8.09 3.78
C VAL A 222 4.86 -7.13 3.33
N PRO A 223 3.62 -7.60 3.09
CA PRO A 223 2.51 -6.71 2.78
C PRO A 223 2.12 -5.88 4.00
N VAL A 224 1.94 -4.58 3.79
CA VAL A 224 1.34 -3.62 4.72
C VAL A 224 0.10 -3.06 4.07
N ILE A 225 -1.00 -2.95 4.81
CA ILE A 225 -2.22 -2.31 4.32
C ILE A 225 -2.34 -0.93 4.93
N ILE A 226 -2.36 0.08 4.07
CA ILE A 226 -2.55 1.48 4.47
C ILE A 226 -3.77 2.02 3.76
N ASN A 227 -4.78 2.44 4.52
CA ASN A 227 -6.03 2.96 3.95
C ASN A 227 -6.65 1.98 2.92
N GLY A 228 -6.56 0.67 3.16
CA GLY A 228 -7.08 -0.36 2.24
C GLY A 228 -6.22 -0.65 1.00
N VAL A 229 -5.12 0.07 0.79
CA VAL A 229 -4.13 -0.21 -0.25
C VAL A 229 -3.09 -1.17 0.29
N THR A 230 -2.85 -2.28 -0.41
CA THR A 230 -1.79 -3.23 -0.06
C THR A 230 -0.47 -2.76 -0.67
N ILE A 231 0.55 -2.60 0.17
CA ILE A 231 1.88 -2.15 -0.22
C ILE A 231 2.86 -3.24 0.18
N THR A 232 3.54 -3.83 -0.80
CA THR A 232 4.62 -4.80 -0.59
C THR A 232 5.91 -4.21 -1.13
N LEU A 233 6.91 -4.01 -0.29
CA LEU A 233 8.17 -3.36 -0.65
C LEU A 233 9.32 -4.34 -0.51
N ASP A 234 10.36 -4.18 -1.32
CA ASP A 234 11.65 -4.86 -1.12
C ASP A 234 12.71 -3.95 -0.46
N SER A 235 12.42 -2.64 -0.33
CA SER A 235 13.30 -1.66 0.31
C SER A 235 12.49 -0.54 0.99
N THR A 236 12.47 0.70 0.45
CA THR A 236 12.02 1.88 1.19
C THR A 236 11.05 2.75 0.42
N ALA A 237 9.93 3.10 1.05
CA ALA A 237 8.96 4.05 0.54
C ALA A 237 8.60 5.11 1.58
N TYR A 238 8.13 6.27 1.13
CA TYR A 238 7.54 7.31 1.97
C TYR A 238 6.08 7.49 1.60
N VAL A 239 5.19 7.38 2.59
CA VAL A 239 3.74 7.40 2.40
C VAL A 239 3.13 8.59 3.10
N ARG A 240 2.28 9.32 2.38
CA ARG A 240 1.47 10.43 2.88
C ARG A 240 0.02 10.18 2.57
N ALA A 241 -0.88 10.54 3.48
CA ALA A 241 -2.32 10.39 3.27
C ALA A 241 -3.04 11.66 3.70
N GLY A 242 -3.36 12.49 2.71
CA GLY A 242 -4.15 13.70 2.89
C GLY A 242 -5.65 13.40 2.96
N ALA A 243 -6.46 14.43 2.73
CA ALA A 243 -7.91 14.31 2.75
C ALA A 243 -8.48 13.58 1.51
N ASP A 244 -7.90 13.87 0.34
CA ASP A 244 -8.46 13.45 -0.96
C ASP A 244 -7.54 12.47 -1.72
N SER A 245 -6.33 12.21 -1.22
CA SER A 245 -5.37 11.32 -1.87
C SER A 245 -4.35 10.74 -0.88
N MET A 246 -3.84 9.57 -1.26
CA MET A 246 -2.64 8.96 -0.72
C MET A 246 -1.52 9.06 -1.74
N GLU A 247 -0.34 9.46 -1.30
CA GLU A 247 0.88 9.60 -2.09
C GLU A 247 1.92 8.61 -1.58
N ILE A 248 2.57 7.91 -2.48
CA ILE A 248 3.66 6.97 -2.18
C ILE A 248 4.87 7.35 -3.03
N ASP A 249 5.97 7.72 -2.38
CA ASP A 249 7.26 8.00 -3.02
C ASP A 249 8.18 6.79 -2.79
N LEU A 250 8.54 6.06 -3.85
CA LEU A 250 9.47 4.92 -3.78
C LEU A 250 10.90 5.43 -3.80
N LEU A 251 11.56 5.41 -2.65
CA LEU A 251 12.89 6.02 -2.48
C LEU A 251 14.01 5.09 -2.92
N ASP A 252 13.81 3.78 -2.75
CA ASP A 252 14.76 2.74 -3.11
C ASP A 252 14.03 1.41 -3.39
N GLY A 253 14.68 0.53 -4.14
CA GLY A 253 14.15 -0.79 -4.50
C GLY A 253 12.96 -0.75 -5.46
N GLN A 254 11.97 -1.61 -5.21
CA GLN A 254 10.74 -1.81 -5.95
C GLN A 254 9.57 -2.02 -4.97
N GLY A 255 8.39 -1.63 -5.40
CA GLY A 255 7.13 -1.82 -4.67
C GLY A 255 6.06 -2.44 -5.54
N HIS A 256 5.25 -3.31 -4.94
CA HIS A 256 3.98 -3.78 -5.48
C HIS A 256 2.86 -3.11 -4.70
N ILE A 257 2.11 -2.24 -5.39
CA ILE A 257 1.04 -1.45 -4.79
C ILE A 257 -0.27 -1.93 -5.40
N SER A 258 -1.15 -2.47 -4.58
CA SER A 258 -2.43 -3.04 -5.00
C SER A 258 -3.61 -2.30 -4.39
N ASN A 259 -4.55 -1.89 -5.23
CA ASN A 259 -5.84 -1.33 -4.86
C ASN A 259 -6.94 -2.21 -5.48
N GLY A 260 -7.50 -3.12 -4.68
CA GLY A 260 -8.42 -4.13 -5.16
C GLY A 260 -7.75 -5.07 -6.17
N GLU A 261 -8.32 -5.17 -7.37
CA GLU A 261 -7.80 -6.03 -8.45
C GLU A 261 -6.64 -5.38 -9.23
N ARG A 262 -6.41 -4.06 -9.05
CA ARG A 262 -5.35 -3.33 -9.77
C ARG A 262 -4.05 -3.39 -8.98
N THR A 263 -2.97 -3.78 -9.65
CA THR A 263 -1.61 -3.80 -9.07
C THR A 263 -0.64 -3.03 -9.96
N VAL A 264 0.16 -2.18 -9.33
CA VAL A 264 1.25 -1.41 -9.94
C VAL A 264 2.57 -1.90 -9.36
N TYR A 265 3.55 -2.10 -10.25
CA TYR A 265 4.95 -2.38 -9.97
C TYR A 265 5.73 -1.09 -10.11
N ALA A 266 6.10 -0.48 -9.00
CA ALA A 266 6.76 0.81 -8.98
C ALA A 266 8.25 0.64 -8.68
N PRO A 267 9.17 1.05 -9.56
CA PRO A 267 10.58 1.12 -9.23
C PRO A 267 10.86 2.30 -8.29
N ALA A 268 12.05 2.33 -7.68
CA ALA A 268 12.61 3.52 -7.08
C ALA A 268 12.47 4.70 -8.07
N GLY A 269 12.23 5.91 -7.56
CA GLY A 269 11.96 7.10 -8.39
C GLY A 269 10.48 7.34 -8.64
N ALA A 270 9.63 6.34 -8.43
CA ALA A 270 8.21 6.46 -8.70
C ALA A 270 7.48 7.25 -7.61
N HIS A 271 6.53 8.07 -8.05
CA HIS A 271 5.50 8.73 -7.25
C HIS A 271 4.15 8.13 -7.64
N ILE A 272 3.47 7.46 -6.69
CA ILE A 272 2.14 6.92 -6.92
C ILE A 272 1.11 7.79 -6.21
N LEU A 273 0.11 8.25 -6.96
CA LEU A 273 -1.04 8.98 -6.46
C LEU A 273 -2.29 8.10 -6.50
N ILE A 274 -2.95 7.96 -5.35
CA ILE A 274 -4.16 7.15 -5.17
C ILE A 274 -5.26 8.05 -4.62
N PRO A 275 -6.34 8.34 -5.37
CA PRO A 275 -7.42 9.16 -4.85
C PRO A 275 -8.12 8.45 -3.69
N LEU A 276 -8.57 9.21 -2.68
CA LEU A 276 -9.30 8.72 -1.52
C LEU A 276 -10.69 9.35 -1.44
N ASP A 277 -11.65 8.66 -0.84
CA ASP A 277 -12.96 9.23 -0.49
C ASP A 277 -12.99 9.87 0.91
N GLU A 278 -14.17 10.34 1.33
CA GLU A 278 -14.39 10.95 2.65
C GLU A 278 -14.14 10.00 3.84
N HIS A 279 -14.09 8.69 3.59
CA HIS A 279 -13.74 7.67 4.57
C HIS A 279 -12.28 7.23 4.48
N ARG A 280 -11.49 7.88 3.62
CA ARG A 280 -10.11 7.52 3.28
C ARG A 280 -9.99 6.15 2.60
N ALA A 281 -11.07 5.63 2.01
CA ALA A 281 -10.99 4.45 1.17
C ALA A 281 -10.50 4.84 -0.23
N PRO A 282 -9.72 3.99 -0.91
CA PRO A 282 -9.16 4.33 -2.20
C PRO A 282 -10.26 4.30 -3.25
N THR A 283 -10.28 5.33 -4.09
CA THR A 283 -11.27 5.50 -5.16
C THR A 283 -10.58 5.76 -6.49
N GLY A 284 -11.04 5.08 -7.54
CA GLY A 284 -10.49 5.27 -8.87
C GLY A 284 -9.08 4.69 -9.05
N ASP A 285 -8.41 5.18 -10.08
CA ASP A 285 -7.18 4.58 -10.61
C ASP A 285 -5.93 5.20 -9.98
N MET A 286 -4.93 4.34 -9.78
CA MET A 286 -3.61 4.77 -9.35
C MET A 286 -2.91 5.45 -10.53
N THR A 287 -2.33 6.61 -10.30
CA THR A 287 -1.47 7.29 -11.27
C THR A 287 -0.02 7.12 -10.84
N VAL A 288 0.86 6.77 -11.78
CA VAL A 288 2.28 6.58 -11.52
C VAL A 288 3.07 7.63 -12.29
N GLU A 289 3.86 8.40 -11.56
CA GLU A 289 4.73 9.44 -12.09
C GLU A 289 6.15 9.29 -11.55
N LEU A 290 7.07 10.17 -11.95
CA LEU A 290 8.36 10.30 -11.29
C LEU A 290 8.21 11.31 -10.15
N TYR A 291 8.77 11.02 -8.97
CA TYR A 291 8.77 12.03 -7.92
C TYR A 291 9.67 13.20 -8.31
N GLU A 292 9.25 14.39 -7.91
CA GLU A 292 10.08 15.59 -8.03
C GLU A 292 11.06 15.65 -6.85
N PRO A 293 12.33 16.08 -7.04
CA PRO A 293 13.33 16.14 -5.97
C PRO A 293 12.89 16.94 -4.73
N GLU A 294 11.97 17.89 -4.91
CA GLU A 294 11.39 18.70 -3.83
C GLU A 294 10.49 17.91 -2.89
N HIS A 295 9.85 16.82 -3.35
CA HIS A 295 9.01 15.96 -2.50
C HIS A 295 9.83 15.21 -1.45
N ILE A 296 11.07 14.85 -1.82
CA ILE A 296 11.95 14.04 -0.96
C ILE A 296 12.96 14.86 -0.16
N ALA A 297 13.13 16.15 -0.49
CA ALA A 297 14.15 17.01 0.12
C ALA A 297 13.95 17.25 1.63
N SER A 298 12.71 17.11 2.11
CA SER A 298 12.35 17.27 3.53
C SER A 298 12.41 15.96 4.32
N ILE A 299 12.60 14.82 3.66
CA ILE A 299 12.57 13.51 4.32
C ILE A 299 13.89 13.31 5.09
N PRO A 300 13.85 13.06 6.41
CA PRO A 300 15.03 12.79 7.21
C PRO A 300 15.57 11.37 6.97
N LEU A 301 16.21 11.15 5.81
CA LEU A 301 16.81 9.86 5.42
C LEU A 301 17.92 9.37 6.37
N GLY A 302 18.34 10.18 7.35
CA GLY A 302 19.21 9.70 8.43
C GLY A 302 18.53 8.74 9.40
N LEU A 303 17.20 8.65 9.39
CA LEU A 303 16.42 7.77 10.28
C LEU A 303 16.36 6.31 9.81
N VAL A 304 16.63 6.05 8.52
CA VAL A 304 16.61 4.68 8.00
C VAL A 304 17.86 3.91 8.40
N SER A 305 17.67 2.61 8.65
CA SER A 305 18.76 1.70 9.01
C SER A 305 19.66 1.38 7.82
N GLN A 306 19.06 1.32 6.61
CA GLN A 306 19.79 1.15 5.36
C GLN A 306 20.00 2.49 4.67
N SER A 307 21.22 2.74 4.19
CA SER A 307 21.54 3.95 3.43
C SER A 307 20.80 3.92 2.09
N ILE A 308 20.03 4.98 1.82
CA ILE A 308 19.32 5.18 0.56
C ILE A 308 20.09 6.18 -0.28
N ASP A 309 20.23 5.92 -1.58
CA ASP A 309 20.67 6.92 -2.55
C ASP A 309 19.45 7.42 -3.35
N PRO A 310 18.82 8.52 -2.91
CA PRO A 310 17.58 8.99 -3.52
C PRO A 310 17.79 9.61 -4.92
N LEU A 311 19.01 9.59 -5.44
CA LEU A 311 19.31 10.08 -6.79
C LEU A 311 19.51 8.95 -7.81
N VAL A 312 19.69 7.71 -7.36
CA VAL A 312 19.92 6.55 -8.25
C VAL A 312 18.78 6.31 -9.24
N PRO A 313 17.49 6.39 -8.88
CA PRO A 313 16.45 6.07 -9.84
C PRO A 313 16.23 7.11 -10.94
N LEU A 314 16.72 8.34 -10.76
CA LEU A 314 16.60 9.41 -11.76
C LEU A 314 17.60 9.27 -12.93
N ASP A 315 18.54 8.33 -12.86
CA ASP A 315 19.52 8.05 -13.93
C ASP A 315 19.11 6.85 -14.82
N ALA A 316 17.89 6.34 -14.67
CA ALA A 316 17.37 5.28 -15.51
C ALA A 316 17.07 5.83 -16.92
N THR A 317 17.98 5.58 -17.86
CA THR A 317 17.75 5.87 -19.29
C THR A 317 16.79 4.89 -19.96
N HIS A 318 16.27 3.89 -19.24
CA HIS A 318 15.46 2.84 -19.84
C HIS A 318 14.00 3.05 -19.43
N PRO A 319 13.03 2.93 -20.37
CA PRO A 319 11.62 2.91 -20.01
C PRO A 319 11.34 1.70 -19.11
N THR A 320 10.36 1.82 -18.23
CA THR A 320 9.93 0.75 -17.32
C THR A 320 8.43 0.59 -17.41
N ILE A 321 7.97 -0.65 -17.61
CA ILE A 321 6.55 -0.99 -17.51
C ILE A 321 6.22 -1.12 -16.02
N VAL A 322 5.27 -0.31 -15.54
CA VAL A 322 4.89 -0.26 -14.12
C VAL A 322 3.56 -0.92 -13.83
N GLY A 323 2.86 -1.42 -14.85
CA GLY A 323 1.65 -2.18 -14.65
C GLY A 323 0.88 -2.41 -15.94
N VAL A 324 -0.02 -3.37 -15.89
CA VAL A 324 -1.00 -3.63 -16.95
C VAL A 324 -2.35 -3.70 -16.27
N GLU A 325 -3.31 -2.89 -16.74
CA GLU A 325 -4.66 -2.98 -16.22
C GLU A 325 -5.31 -4.29 -16.66
N GLU A 326 -6.22 -4.82 -15.84
CA GLU A 326 -6.91 -6.06 -16.20
C GLU A 326 -7.61 -5.89 -17.55
N CYS A 327 -7.19 -6.72 -18.50
CA CYS A 327 -7.72 -6.69 -19.84
C CYS A 327 -8.52 -7.97 -20.08
N ASN A 328 -9.78 -7.80 -20.47
CA ASN A 328 -10.64 -8.89 -20.92
C ASN A 328 -10.83 -8.71 -22.41
N VAL A 329 -10.18 -9.55 -23.21
CA VAL A 329 -10.21 -9.47 -24.67
C VAL A 329 -11.30 -10.38 -25.20
N VAL A 330 -12.31 -9.82 -25.86
CA VAL A 330 -13.39 -10.61 -26.45
C VAL A 330 -12.94 -11.26 -27.75
N SER A 331 -13.04 -12.58 -27.82
CA SER A 331 -12.56 -13.34 -28.97
C SER A 331 -13.28 -12.98 -30.28
N ASN A 332 -12.50 -12.81 -31.34
CA ASN A 332 -12.95 -12.42 -32.68
C ASN A 332 -13.67 -11.07 -32.76
N LEU A 333 -13.63 -10.25 -31.71
CA LEU A 333 -13.86 -8.82 -31.84
C LEU A 333 -12.52 -8.14 -32.12
N ALA A 334 -12.55 -7.16 -33.01
CA ALA A 334 -11.39 -6.34 -33.28
C ALA A 334 -11.33 -5.21 -32.24
N ASP A 335 -10.10 -4.83 -31.90
CA ASP A 335 -9.74 -3.53 -31.33
C ASP A 335 -10.15 -3.31 -29.86
N GLU A 336 -9.83 -4.26 -28.97
CA GLU A 336 -9.74 -3.97 -27.54
C GLU A 336 -8.27 -3.68 -27.17
N ALA A 337 -8.01 -2.43 -26.79
CA ALA A 337 -6.70 -1.98 -26.36
C ALA A 337 -6.49 -2.31 -24.88
N CYS A 338 -5.52 -3.16 -24.57
CA CYS A 338 -5.10 -3.42 -23.20
C CYS A 338 -4.22 -2.25 -22.70
N PRO A 339 -4.54 -1.63 -21.54
CA PRO A 339 -3.77 -0.50 -21.02
C PRO A 339 -2.47 -0.97 -20.35
N VAL A 340 -1.33 -0.44 -20.80
CA VAL A 340 0.00 -0.67 -20.24
C VAL A 340 0.53 0.63 -19.65
N GLN A 341 0.73 0.67 -18.34
CA GLN A 341 1.30 1.82 -17.65
C GLN A 341 2.82 1.79 -17.71
N PHE A 342 3.46 2.94 -17.96
CA PHE A 342 4.91 3.04 -18.06
C PHE A 342 5.48 4.34 -17.47
N ILE A 343 6.76 4.28 -17.14
CA ILE A 343 7.63 5.43 -16.82
C ILE A 343 8.80 5.44 -17.82
N ASN A 344 9.11 6.59 -18.39
CA ASN A 344 10.27 6.85 -19.22
C ASN A 344 11.05 8.08 -18.70
N PRO A 345 12.11 7.88 -17.88
CA PRO A 345 12.72 8.97 -17.13
C PRO A 345 13.44 10.04 -17.97
N ASP A 346 14.03 9.67 -19.10
CA ASP A 346 14.68 10.65 -19.99
C ASP A 346 13.66 11.48 -20.80
N GLY A 347 12.49 10.90 -21.07
CA GLY A 347 11.32 11.55 -21.64
C GLY A 347 11.37 11.72 -23.15
N ASP A 348 12.12 10.89 -23.84
CA ASP A 348 11.99 10.73 -25.28
C ASP A 348 10.75 9.88 -25.66
N ASP A 349 10.50 9.72 -26.96
CA ASP A 349 9.28 9.06 -27.43
C ASP A 349 9.41 7.53 -27.29
N ILE A 350 8.35 6.86 -26.82
CA ILE A 350 8.24 5.40 -26.94
C ILE A 350 7.97 5.05 -28.41
N VAL A 351 8.90 4.31 -29.02
CA VAL A 351 8.84 3.96 -30.44
C VAL A 351 8.47 2.51 -30.69
N SER A 352 8.48 1.62 -29.69
CA SER A 352 7.99 0.26 -29.90
C SER A 352 7.46 -0.37 -28.64
N LEU A 353 6.46 -1.24 -28.81
CA LEU A 353 6.03 -2.22 -27.83
C LEU A 353 6.13 -3.61 -28.49
N GLU A 354 7.12 -4.38 -28.06
CA GLU A 354 7.28 -5.79 -28.43
C GLU A 354 6.49 -6.67 -27.47
N VAL A 355 5.76 -7.64 -28.02
CA VAL A 355 4.91 -8.53 -27.24
C VAL A 355 5.21 -9.98 -27.63
N GLU A 356 5.88 -10.68 -26.73
CA GLU A 356 6.27 -12.08 -26.90
C GLU A 356 5.29 -13.00 -26.17
N PHE A 357 4.78 -14.01 -26.86
CA PHE A 357 3.89 -15.00 -26.27
C PHE A 357 4.67 -15.93 -25.34
N VAL A 358 4.23 -16.05 -24.08
CA VAL A 358 4.86 -16.95 -23.12
C VAL A 358 4.07 -18.25 -23.02
N TYR A 359 2.79 -18.14 -22.68
CA TYR A 359 1.98 -19.30 -22.36
C TYR A 359 0.47 -19.06 -22.53
N ALA A 360 -0.22 -20.10 -22.96
CA ALA A 360 -1.66 -20.24 -22.87
C ALA A 360 -1.98 -21.69 -22.53
N ALA A 361 -3.02 -21.91 -21.74
CA ALA A 361 -3.44 -23.28 -21.43
C ALA A 361 -3.85 -24.06 -22.70
N ILE A 362 -4.50 -23.41 -23.67
CA ILE A 362 -5.00 -23.99 -24.92
C ILE A 362 -5.07 -22.89 -26.01
N GLY A 363 -4.76 -23.20 -27.27
CA GLY A 363 -4.90 -22.29 -28.42
C GLY A 363 -3.66 -22.23 -29.33
N GLU A 364 -3.80 -21.56 -30.48
CA GLU A 364 -2.69 -21.14 -31.34
C GLU A 364 -2.56 -19.62 -31.23
N TRP A 365 -1.34 -19.13 -31.04
CA TRP A 365 -1.03 -17.71 -30.83
C TRP A 365 0.16 -17.33 -31.70
N GLU A 366 0.12 -16.12 -32.28
CA GLU A 366 1.24 -15.57 -33.05
C GLU A 366 1.82 -14.38 -32.28
N GLU A 367 3.15 -14.25 -32.30
CA GLU A 367 3.85 -13.07 -31.78
C GLU A 367 3.37 -11.81 -32.51
N SER A 368 3.30 -10.69 -31.78
CA SER A 368 2.88 -9.39 -32.33
C SER A 368 3.90 -8.31 -31.98
N ILE A 369 4.30 -7.53 -32.98
CA ILE A 369 5.17 -6.36 -32.79
C ILE A 369 4.39 -5.11 -33.19
N HIS A 370 4.36 -4.12 -32.31
CA HIS A 370 3.73 -2.84 -32.57
C HIS A 370 4.80 -1.75 -32.71
N GLU A 371 4.98 -1.26 -33.94
CA GLU A 371 6.00 -0.24 -34.28
C GLU A 371 5.67 1.16 -33.75
N VAL A 372 4.46 1.43 -33.26
CA VAL A 372 4.11 2.66 -32.54
C VAL A 372 2.90 2.36 -31.64
N PRO A 373 3.07 2.12 -30.34
CA PRO A 373 1.94 1.92 -29.44
C PRO A 373 1.08 3.20 -29.35
N MET A 374 -0.24 3.05 -29.19
CA MET A 374 -1.14 4.20 -29.08
C MET A 374 -1.08 4.76 -27.66
N LEU A 375 -0.66 6.02 -27.47
CA LEU A 375 -0.75 6.68 -26.17
C LEU A 375 -2.23 6.98 -25.85
N LEU A 376 -2.79 6.28 -24.87
CA LEU A 376 -4.17 6.44 -24.40
C LEU A 376 -4.31 7.66 -23.49
N ASN A 377 -3.36 7.83 -22.56
CA ASN A 377 -3.32 8.92 -21.59
C ASN A 377 -1.88 9.23 -21.15
N GLY A 378 -1.64 10.45 -20.64
CA GLY A 378 -0.36 10.87 -20.07
C GLY A 378 0.54 11.64 -21.04
N THR A 379 1.85 11.52 -20.80
CA THR A 379 2.95 12.14 -21.53
C THR A 379 3.92 11.08 -22.05
N MET A 380 4.98 11.51 -22.74
CA MET A 380 6.06 10.60 -23.13
C MET A 380 6.93 10.14 -21.94
N ARG A 381 6.84 10.82 -20.79
CA ARG A 381 7.55 10.43 -19.56
C ARG A 381 6.77 9.43 -18.71
N THR A 382 5.46 9.56 -18.68
CA THR A 382 4.59 8.77 -17.81
C THR A 382 3.25 8.66 -18.51
N GLY A 383 2.68 7.46 -18.62
CA GLY A 383 1.42 7.33 -19.33
C GLY A 383 0.90 5.92 -19.44
N VAL A 384 -0.16 5.80 -20.25
CA VAL A 384 -0.85 4.55 -20.53
C VAL A 384 -0.81 4.32 -22.04
N LEU A 385 -0.17 3.23 -22.46
CA LEU A 385 -0.15 2.77 -23.84
C LEU A 385 -1.29 1.79 -24.06
N GLY A 386 -1.89 1.86 -25.24
CA GLY A 386 -2.89 0.91 -25.72
C GLY A 386 -2.22 -0.12 -26.61
N TRP A 387 -2.38 -1.38 -26.24
CA TRP A 387 -1.96 -2.52 -27.03
C TRP A 387 -3.20 -3.23 -27.59
N ASP A 388 -3.39 -3.17 -28.91
CA ASP A 388 -4.50 -3.87 -29.56
C ASP A 388 -4.24 -5.38 -29.54
N VAL A 389 -4.99 -6.08 -28.69
CA VAL A 389 -4.90 -7.53 -28.57
C VAL A 389 -6.03 -8.16 -29.35
N SER A 390 -5.72 -9.23 -30.09
CA SER A 390 -6.74 -10.09 -30.67
C SER A 390 -6.51 -11.53 -30.24
N CYS A 391 -7.60 -12.22 -29.91
CA CYS A 391 -7.56 -13.63 -29.58
C CYS A 391 -8.63 -14.42 -30.36
N SER A 392 -8.29 -15.62 -30.81
CA SER A 392 -9.24 -16.53 -31.47
C SER A 392 -9.34 -17.84 -30.69
N LEU A 393 -10.49 -18.07 -30.05
CA LEU A 393 -10.74 -19.24 -29.21
C LEU A 393 -11.00 -20.55 -29.97
N GLY A 394 -10.84 -20.57 -31.31
CA GLY A 394 -11.13 -21.77 -32.09
C GLY A 394 -12.58 -22.29 -31.89
N ALA A 395 -12.79 -23.60 -31.99
CA ALA A 395 -14.11 -24.24 -31.80
C ALA A 395 -14.42 -24.63 -30.35
N GLU A 396 -13.42 -24.61 -29.48
CA GLU A 396 -13.56 -24.97 -28.07
C GLU A 396 -13.58 -23.67 -27.29
N ASN A 397 -14.78 -23.21 -26.88
CA ASN A 397 -15.02 -21.97 -26.13
C ASN A 397 -14.13 -21.90 -24.88
N PHE A 398 -12.91 -21.40 -25.03
CA PHE A 398 -11.94 -21.33 -23.95
C PHE A 398 -12.06 -20.00 -23.21
N ILE A 399 -11.85 -20.06 -21.90
CA ILE A 399 -11.74 -18.89 -21.03
C ILE A 399 -10.54 -19.20 -20.15
N GLY A 400 -9.50 -18.38 -20.25
CA GLY A 400 -8.37 -18.51 -19.36
C GLY A 400 -7.28 -17.49 -19.61
N PRO A 401 -6.33 -17.40 -18.68
CA PRO A 401 -5.26 -16.43 -18.74
C PRO A 401 -4.30 -16.78 -19.87
N VAL A 402 -3.89 -15.74 -20.59
CA VAL A 402 -2.83 -15.78 -21.60
C VAL A 402 -1.70 -14.92 -21.08
N GLU A 403 -0.51 -15.49 -21.00
CA GLU A 403 0.69 -14.83 -20.47
C GLU A 403 1.58 -14.34 -21.62
N TRP A 404 1.99 -13.09 -21.51
CA TRP A 404 2.82 -12.38 -22.49
C TRP A 404 3.93 -11.63 -21.81
N LEU A 405 5.00 -11.40 -22.56
CA LEU A 405 6.18 -10.71 -22.11
C LEU A 405 6.31 -9.44 -22.95
N LEU A 406 6.13 -8.30 -22.28
CA LEU A 406 6.07 -6.98 -22.87
C LEU A 406 7.45 -6.32 -22.77
N THR A 407 7.91 -5.66 -23.83
CA THR A 407 9.13 -4.85 -23.80
C THR A 407 8.92 -3.54 -24.54
N LEU A 408 9.22 -2.42 -23.88
CA LEU A 408 9.22 -1.10 -24.51
C LEU A 408 10.59 -0.79 -25.10
N GLU A 409 10.61 -0.07 -26.22
CA GLU A 409 11.80 0.59 -26.76
C GLU A 409 11.51 2.07 -26.99
N ASP A 410 12.43 2.93 -26.57
CA ASP A 410 12.36 4.37 -26.75
C ASP A 410 13.12 4.87 -28.01
N ALA A 411 13.05 6.17 -28.30
CA ALA A 411 13.67 6.76 -29.49
C ALA A 411 15.20 6.77 -29.45
N ALA A 412 15.80 6.69 -28.26
CA ALA A 412 17.23 6.51 -28.05
C ALA A 412 17.69 5.04 -28.19
N GLY A 413 16.75 4.09 -28.27
CA GLY A 413 16.98 2.66 -28.41
C GLY A 413 17.23 1.96 -27.08
N ASN A 414 16.89 2.59 -25.95
CA ASN A 414 16.88 1.93 -24.66
C ASN A 414 15.62 1.06 -24.55
N ARG A 415 15.78 -0.10 -23.91
CA ARG A 415 14.70 -1.09 -23.79
C ARG A 415 14.33 -1.34 -22.34
N SER A 416 13.04 -1.51 -22.06
CA SER A 416 12.61 -1.95 -20.73
C SER A 416 13.07 -3.37 -20.45
N GLU A 417 13.13 -3.74 -19.18
CA GLU A 417 13.13 -5.15 -18.82
C GLU A 417 11.79 -5.78 -19.28
N PRO A 418 11.82 -7.06 -19.70
CA PRO A 418 10.65 -7.91 -19.85
C PRO A 418 9.64 -7.81 -18.71
N PHE A 419 8.40 -7.44 -19.03
CA PHE A 419 7.29 -7.45 -18.08
C PHE A 419 6.30 -8.56 -18.40
N LEU A 420 6.10 -9.49 -17.46
CA LEU A 420 5.12 -10.57 -17.61
C LEU A 420 3.72 -10.02 -17.31
N ALA A 421 2.86 -10.02 -18.32
CA ALA A 421 1.46 -9.62 -18.22
C ALA A 421 0.55 -10.81 -18.49
N ALA A 422 -0.63 -10.82 -17.86
CA ALA A 422 -1.68 -11.78 -18.14
C ALA A 422 -2.99 -11.05 -18.49
N PHE A 423 -3.73 -11.59 -19.45
CA PHE A 423 -5.09 -11.14 -19.75
C PHE A 423 -6.01 -12.33 -19.99
N ASN A 424 -7.32 -12.09 -19.86
CA ASN A 424 -8.33 -13.12 -20.10
C ASN A 424 -8.88 -12.97 -21.51
N CYS A 425 -8.79 -14.03 -22.32
CA CYS A 425 -9.57 -14.10 -23.55
C CYS A 425 -10.95 -14.69 -23.24
N VAL A 426 -12.02 -13.96 -23.54
CA VAL A 426 -13.40 -14.35 -23.24
C VAL A 426 -14.19 -14.62 -24.52
N ASP A 427 -15.10 -15.60 -24.49
CA ASP A 427 -15.98 -15.89 -25.63
C ASP A 427 -16.98 -14.75 -25.84
N GLY A 428 -17.06 -14.23 -27.07
CA GLY A 428 -17.94 -13.12 -27.43
C GLY A 428 -19.39 -13.52 -27.74
N LYS A 429 -19.78 -14.77 -27.45
CA LYS A 429 -21.11 -15.33 -27.79
C LYS A 429 -22.13 -15.34 -26.65
#